data_AF-A0A537PIH8-F1
#
_entry.id   AF-A0A537PIH8-F1
#
_cell.length_a   1.000
_cell.length_b   1.000
_cell.length_c   1.000
_cell.angle_alpha   90.00
_cell.angle_beta   90.00
_cell.angle_gamma   90.00
#
_symmetry.space_group_name_H-M   'P 1'
#
loop_
_entity.id
_entity.type
_entity.pdbx_description
1 polymer ?
#
loop_
_entity_poly.entity_id
_entity_poly.type
_entity_poly.pdbx_seq_one_letter_code
_entity_poly.pdbx_strand_id
1 'polypeptide(L)'
;MQCDEVRPRLDAFIDEELAEDERALLLAHLADCPECGPEAAALTRLRDGIRQDAPVYRAPEALRSRIRFALRAEQPASARASRAAPGWLAYAASILAAIAVGSGGTLLVTGERQEDAVARELIDSHLRSLLASHLTDVASSDQHTVKPWFAGKSDLAPPAVDLAGEGRPARCHCREANSRARLPAPRACHQRLCLAGVTRRSRLHAEPPRL
;
A
#
# COMPACT_ATOMS: atom_id res chain seq x y z
N MET A 1 -37.06 30.03 57.24
CA MET A 1 -36.08 31.12 57.38
C MET A 1 -36.74 32.30 58.03
N GLN A 2 -36.02 32.96 58.93
CA GLN A 2 -36.46 34.17 59.64
C GLN A 2 -35.80 35.40 59.02
N CYS A 3 -36.41 36.59 59.18
CA CYS A 3 -35.89 37.83 58.59
C CYS A 3 -34.44 38.13 59.04
N ASP A 4 -34.11 37.83 60.30
CA ASP A 4 -32.77 38.05 60.87
C ASP A 4 -31.68 37.18 60.21
N GLU A 5 -32.06 36.03 59.64
CA GLU A 5 -31.15 35.16 58.89
C GLU A 5 -31.00 35.61 57.43
N VAL A 6 -32.05 36.23 56.86
CA VAL A 6 -32.13 36.60 55.44
C VAL A 6 -31.46 37.94 55.17
N ARG A 7 -31.72 38.97 56.00
CA ARG A 7 -31.17 40.32 55.82
C ARG A 7 -29.65 40.36 55.64
N PRO A 8 -28.82 39.68 56.46
CA PRO A 8 -27.36 39.69 56.28
C PRO A 8 -26.89 38.93 55.03
N ARG A 9 -27.75 38.16 54.37
CA ARG A 9 -27.45 37.41 53.15
C ARG A 9 -27.93 38.09 51.87
N LEU A 10 -28.61 39.24 51.98
CA LEU A 10 -29.12 39.97 50.82
C LEU A 10 -27.98 40.42 49.89
N ASP A 11 -26.86 40.90 50.42
CA ASP A 11 -25.73 41.32 49.58
C ASP A 11 -25.17 40.14 48.76
N ALA A 12 -24.95 38.99 49.40
CA ALA A 12 -24.51 37.77 48.72
C ALA A 12 -25.53 37.27 47.68
N PHE A 13 -26.83 37.43 47.96
CA PHE A 13 -27.88 37.13 46.97
C PHE A 13 -27.82 38.05 45.76
N ILE A 14 -27.62 39.36 45.97
CA ILE A 14 -27.53 40.37 44.92
C ILE A 14 -26.26 40.21 44.08
N ASP A 15 -25.17 39.75 44.69
CA ASP A 15 -23.90 39.46 44.01
C ASP A 15 -23.87 38.08 43.33
N GLU A 16 -24.96 37.29 43.43
CA GLU A 16 -25.09 35.94 42.86
C GLU A 16 -24.10 34.91 43.45
N GLU A 17 -23.65 35.12 44.70
CA GLU A 17 -22.64 34.31 45.39
C GLU A 17 -23.23 33.20 46.28
N LEU A 18 -24.56 33.14 46.41
CA LEU A 18 -25.23 32.08 47.18
C LEU A 18 -25.27 30.75 46.43
N ALA A 19 -25.06 29.66 47.16
CA ALA A 19 -25.29 28.30 46.64
C ALA A 19 -26.76 28.12 46.19
N GLU A 20 -27.00 27.24 45.21
CA GLU A 20 -28.32 27.08 44.59
C GLU A 20 -29.43 26.75 45.60
N ASP A 21 -29.13 25.90 46.58
CA ASP A 21 -30.04 25.49 47.65
C ASP A 21 -30.37 26.66 48.60
N GLU A 22 -29.36 27.40 49.03
CA GLU A 22 -29.54 28.59 49.87
C GLU A 22 -30.33 29.69 49.14
N ARG A 23 -30.03 29.89 47.86
CA ARG A 23 -30.72 30.85 46.99
C ARG A 23 -32.20 30.50 46.86
N ALA A 24 -32.55 29.23 46.69
CA ALA A 24 -33.93 28.78 46.60
C ALA A 24 -34.71 29.05 47.90
N LEU A 25 -34.10 28.77 49.06
CA LEU A 25 -34.70 29.06 50.37
C LEU A 25 -34.94 30.55 50.58
N LEU A 26 -33.96 31.38 50.19
CA LEU A 26 -34.06 32.83 50.33
C LEU A 26 -35.14 33.40 49.40
N LEU A 27 -35.21 32.95 48.14
CA LEU A 27 -36.27 33.34 47.20
C LEU A 27 -37.67 33.00 47.69
N ALA A 28 -37.85 31.83 48.31
CA ALA A 28 -39.13 31.46 48.91
C ALA A 28 -39.53 32.44 50.02
N HIS A 29 -38.59 32.85 50.88
CA HIS A 29 -38.86 33.86 51.91
C HIS A 29 -39.18 35.24 51.31
N LEU A 30 -38.45 35.69 50.29
CA LEU A 30 -38.68 36.99 49.65
C LEU A 30 -40.06 37.09 48.98
N ALA A 31 -40.64 35.97 48.55
CA ALA A 31 -41.97 35.93 47.96
C ALA A 31 -43.08 36.20 49.00
N ASP A 32 -42.89 35.75 50.24
CA ASP A 32 -43.91 35.79 51.30
C ASP A 32 -43.68 36.89 52.34
N CYS A 33 -42.46 37.44 52.44
CA CYS A 33 -42.11 38.44 53.44
C CYS A 33 -42.33 39.89 52.96
N PRO A 34 -43.16 40.69 53.65
CA PRO A 34 -43.47 42.07 53.24
C PRO A 34 -42.32 43.07 53.47
N GLU A 35 -41.30 42.71 54.25
CA GLU A 35 -40.16 43.58 54.53
C GLU A 35 -38.94 43.25 53.66
N CYS A 36 -38.55 41.97 53.60
CA CYS A 36 -37.33 41.55 52.91
C CYS A 36 -37.47 41.63 51.38
N GLY A 37 -38.66 41.37 50.82
CA GLY A 37 -38.90 41.45 49.37
C GLY A 37 -38.64 42.85 48.79
N PRO A 38 -39.26 43.90 49.35
CA PRO A 38 -38.99 45.28 48.95
C PRO A 38 -37.53 45.73 49.15
N GLU A 39 -36.87 45.28 50.23
CA GLU A 39 -35.45 45.58 50.50
C GLU A 39 -34.55 44.98 49.41
N ALA A 40 -34.73 43.69 49.08
CA ALA A 40 -34.00 43.03 47.99
C ALA A 40 -34.26 43.70 46.63
N ALA A 41 -35.50 44.13 46.36
CA ALA A 41 -35.85 44.83 45.13
C ALA A 41 -35.23 46.25 45.05
N ALA A 42 -35.06 46.93 46.18
CA ALA A 42 -34.36 48.21 46.25
C ALA A 42 -32.86 48.05 45.96
N LEU A 43 -32.21 47.05 46.57
CA LEU A 43 -30.79 46.73 46.32
C LEU A 43 -30.55 46.31 44.87
N THR A 44 -31.44 45.51 44.30
CA THR A 44 -31.37 45.10 42.88
C THR A 44 -31.41 46.33 41.96
N ARG A 45 -32.36 47.25 42.18
CA ARG A 45 -32.47 48.49 41.39
C ARG A 45 -31.22 49.37 41.53
N LEU A 46 -30.64 49.46 42.72
CA LEU A 46 -29.39 50.19 42.94
C LEU A 46 -28.24 49.55 42.15
N ARG A 47 -28.05 48.23 42.25
CA ARG A 47 -27.03 47.49 41.49
C ARG A 47 -27.18 47.71 39.99
N ASP A 48 -28.41 47.59 39.49
CA ASP A 48 -28.68 47.70 38.06
C ASP A 48 -28.44 49.14 37.57
N GLY A 49 -28.79 50.16 38.35
CA GLY A 49 -28.44 51.56 38.07
C GLY A 49 -26.93 51.79 38.01
N ILE A 50 -26.18 51.26 38.99
CA ILE A 50 -24.71 51.34 38.98
C ILE A 50 -24.15 50.64 37.73
N ARG A 51 -24.63 49.44 37.39
CA ARG A 51 -24.17 48.69 36.21
C ARG A 51 -24.49 49.40 34.89
N GLN A 52 -25.60 50.13 34.83
CA GLN A 52 -26.00 50.89 33.66
C GLN A 52 -25.09 52.10 33.41
N ASP A 53 -24.74 52.83 34.47
CA ASP A 53 -23.95 54.06 34.38
C ASP A 53 -22.43 53.83 34.49
N ALA A 54 -22.00 52.65 34.96
CA ALA A 54 -20.60 52.32 35.12
C ALA A 54 -19.88 52.23 33.75
N PRO A 55 -18.70 52.85 33.60
CA PRO A 55 -17.92 52.73 32.37
C PRO A 55 -17.43 51.30 32.18
N VAL A 56 -17.79 50.69 31.04
CA VAL A 56 -17.33 49.34 30.67
C VAL A 56 -15.95 49.42 30.04
N TYR A 57 -14.94 48.90 30.72
CA TYR A 57 -13.59 48.80 30.18
C TYR A 57 -13.41 47.53 29.35
N ARG A 58 -13.12 47.72 28.06
CA ARG A 58 -12.85 46.59 27.17
C ARG A 58 -11.47 46.01 27.48
N ALA A 59 -11.43 44.77 27.96
CA ALA A 59 -10.16 44.06 28.20
C ALA A 59 -9.26 44.07 26.93
N PRO A 60 -7.95 44.30 27.05
CA PRO A 60 -7.02 44.19 25.91
C PRO A 60 -7.01 42.77 25.33
N GLU A 61 -6.80 42.63 24.02
CA GLU A 61 -6.82 41.31 23.38
C GLU A 61 -5.71 40.39 23.90
N ALA A 62 -4.57 40.95 24.29
CA ALA A 62 -3.49 40.21 24.92
C ALA A 62 -3.90 39.58 26.27
N LEU A 63 -4.76 40.24 27.06
CA LEU A 63 -5.28 39.67 28.29
C LEU A 63 -6.30 38.58 27.99
N ARG A 64 -7.20 38.80 27.02
CA ARG A 64 -8.17 37.78 26.59
C ARG A 64 -7.49 36.51 26.10
N SER A 65 -6.44 36.65 25.29
CA SER A 65 -5.71 35.51 24.74
C SER A 65 -5.02 34.71 25.85
N ARG A 66 -4.41 35.39 26.83
CA ARG A 66 -3.81 34.75 28.01
C ARG A 66 -4.82 33.99 28.86
N ILE A 67 -5.98 34.58 29.14
CA ILE A 67 -7.05 33.90 29.91
C ILE A 67 -7.56 32.67 29.14
N ARG A 68 -7.86 32.81 27.84
CA ARG A 68 -8.30 31.68 27.02
C ARG A 68 -7.26 30.56 26.96
N PHE A 69 -5.97 30.92 26.97
CA PHE A 69 -4.88 29.95 27.03
C PHE A 69 -4.82 29.23 28.38
N ALA A 70 -4.88 29.97 29.49
CA ALA A 70 -4.91 29.41 30.85
C ALA A 70 -6.09 28.45 31.05
N LEU A 71 -7.30 28.89 30.68
CA LEU A 71 -8.52 28.06 30.77
C LEU A 71 -8.41 26.77 29.97
N ARG A 72 -7.77 26.81 28.79
CA ARG A 72 -7.50 25.59 28.02
C ARG A 72 -6.47 24.71 28.73
N ALA A 73 -5.45 25.29 29.36
CA ALA A 73 -4.43 24.52 30.07
C ALA A 73 -5.03 23.79 31.30
N GLU A 74 -5.96 24.41 32.01
CA GLU A 74 -6.68 23.84 33.16
C GLU A 74 -7.73 22.78 32.78
N GLN A 75 -8.15 22.72 31.51
CA GLN A 75 -9.08 21.68 31.08
C GLN A 75 -8.46 20.28 31.24
N PRO A 76 -9.16 19.35 31.91
CA PRO A 76 -8.66 17.99 32.10
C PRO A 76 -8.40 17.32 30.75
N ALA A 77 -7.40 16.43 30.71
CA ALA A 77 -7.01 15.73 29.49
C ALA A 77 -8.18 14.99 28.80
N SER A 78 -9.19 14.57 29.58
CA SER A 78 -10.44 13.97 29.08
C SER A 78 -11.28 14.93 28.23
N ALA A 79 -11.34 16.21 28.56
CA ALA A 79 -12.02 17.22 27.75
C ALA A 79 -11.26 17.50 26.44
N ARG A 80 -9.92 17.36 26.46
CA ARG A 80 -9.04 17.53 25.29
C ARG A 80 -9.17 16.39 24.27
N ALA A 81 -9.47 15.18 24.75
CA ALA A 81 -9.69 13.99 23.92
C ALA A 81 -11.01 14.02 23.13
N SER A 82 -11.92 14.95 23.45
CA SER A 82 -13.23 15.06 22.78
C SER A 82 -13.19 15.55 21.33
N ARG A 83 -12.02 16.01 20.83
CA ARG A 83 -11.82 16.17 19.38
C ARG A 83 -11.41 14.85 18.73
N ALA A 84 -12.17 13.79 19.01
CA ALA A 84 -12.10 12.57 18.24
C ALA A 84 -12.32 12.98 16.77
N ALA A 85 -11.37 12.61 15.91
CA ALA A 85 -11.54 12.79 14.48
C ALA A 85 -12.91 12.23 14.09
N PRO A 86 -13.69 12.94 13.25
CA PRO A 86 -15.04 12.51 12.92
C PRO A 86 -15.00 11.07 12.42
N GLY A 87 -15.86 10.20 12.95
CA GLY A 87 -15.72 8.74 12.86
C GLY A 87 -15.53 8.18 11.44
N TRP A 88 -15.96 8.92 10.41
CA TRP A 88 -15.71 8.59 9.00
C TRP A 88 -14.22 8.53 8.62
N LEU A 89 -13.34 9.30 9.27
CA LEU A 89 -11.89 9.22 9.04
C LEU A 89 -11.30 7.90 9.55
N ALA A 90 -11.83 7.35 10.65
CA ALA A 90 -11.43 6.04 11.13
C ALA A 90 -11.88 4.93 10.16
N TYR A 91 -13.08 5.06 9.58
CA TYR A 91 -13.55 4.16 8.51
C TYR A 91 -12.72 4.30 7.23
N ALA A 92 -12.34 5.52 6.83
CA ALA A 92 -11.47 5.73 5.68
C ALA A 92 -10.07 5.11 5.89
N ALA A 93 -9.51 5.27 7.09
CA ALA A 93 -8.22 4.68 7.44
C ALA A 93 -8.27 3.14 7.45
N SER A 94 -9.35 2.52 7.94
CA SER A 94 -9.48 1.07 7.95
C SER A 94 -9.64 0.49 6.53
N ILE A 95 -10.39 1.17 5.66
CA ILE A 95 -10.51 0.78 4.24
C ILE A 95 -9.15 0.85 3.54
N LEU A 96 -8.39 1.94 3.73
CA LEU A 96 -7.06 2.08 3.12
C LEU A 96 -6.09 1.02 3.64
N ALA A 97 -6.12 0.70 4.94
CA ALA A 97 -5.30 -0.37 5.50
C ALA A 97 -5.67 -1.75 4.93
N ALA A 98 -6.96 -2.04 4.77
CA ALA A 98 -7.43 -3.29 4.16
C ALA A 98 -6.98 -3.42 2.70
N ILE A 99 -7.03 -2.34 1.92
CA ILE A 99 -6.55 -2.31 0.53
C ILE A 99 -5.04 -2.52 0.48
N ALA A 100 -4.27 -1.86 1.35
CA ALA A 100 -2.82 -2.00 1.39
C ALA A 100 -2.38 -3.44 1.74
N VAL A 101 -3.03 -4.07 2.72
CA VAL A 101 -2.76 -5.46 3.11
C VAL A 101 -3.19 -6.43 2.02
N GLY A 102 -4.38 -6.25 1.44
CA GLY A 102 -4.90 -7.14 0.39
C GLY A 102 -4.09 -7.07 -0.91
N SER A 103 -3.71 -5.87 -1.35
CA SER A 103 -2.91 -5.68 -2.56
C SER A 103 -1.46 -6.10 -2.37
N GLY A 104 -0.85 -5.76 -1.22
CA GLY A 104 0.52 -6.15 -0.89
C GLY A 104 0.68 -7.67 -0.76
N GLY A 105 -0.24 -8.36 -0.09
CA GLY A 105 -0.20 -9.81 0.05
C GLY A 105 -0.36 -10.56 -1.28
N THR A 106 -1.22 -10.06 -2.17
CA THR A 106 -1.45 -10.70 -3.47
C THR A 106 -0.22 -10.60 -4.38
N LEU A 107 0.43 -9.45 -4.44
CA LEU A 107 1.61 -9.24 -5.29
C LEU A 107 2.82 -10.07 -4.85
N LEU A 108 2.99 -10.28 -3.55
CA LEU A 108 4.07 -11.12 -3.02
C LEU A 108 3.84 -12.61 -3.36
N VAL A 109 2.61 -13.10 -3.21
CA VAL A 109 2.28 -14.50 -3.48
C VAL A 109 2.26 -14.84 -4.98
N THR A 110 1.80 -13.91 -5.84
CA THR A 110 1.79 -14.16 -7.29
C THR A 110 3.18 -14.02 -7.92
N GLY A 111 4.06 -13.19 -7.34
CA GLY A 111 5.46 -13.05 -7.77
C GLY A 111 6.24 -14.36 -7.67
N GLU A 112 6.22 -15.01 -6.50
CA GLU A 112 6.94 -16.28 -6.30
C GLU A 112 6.43 -17.40 -7.23
N ARG A 113 5.11 -17.46 -7.47
CA ARG A 113 4.53 -18.46 -8.39
C ARG A 113 4.97 -18.25 -9.83
N GLN A 114 5.24 -17.00 -10.24
CA GLN A 114 5.71 -16.69 -11.57
C GLN A 114 7.18 -17.09 -11.75
N GLU A 115 8.02 -16.86 -10.74
CA GLU A 115 9.42 -17.28 -10.74
C GLU A 115 9.56 -18.81 -10.81
N ASP A 116 8.76 -19.55 -10.03
CA ASP A 116 8.68 -21.01 -10.07
C ASP A 116 8.25 -21.54 -11.44
N ALA A 117 7.27 -20.89 -12.08
CA ALA A 117 6.79 -21.28 -13.40
C ALA A 117 7.88 -21.08 -14.47
N VAL A 118 8.60 -19.96 -14.42
CA VAL A 118 9.71 -19.68 -15.33
C VAL A 118 10.87 -20.66 -15.10
N ALA A 119 11.22 -20.95 -13.85
CA ALA A 119 12.27 -21.92 -13.51
C ALA A 119 11.94 -23.33 -14.04
N ARG A 120 10.69 -23.77 -13.93
CA ARG A 120 10.23 -25.07 -14.45
C ARG A 120 10.31 -25.13 -15.98
N GLU A 121 9.92 -24.06 -16.68
CA GLU A 121 10.01 -23.98 -18.14
C GLU A 121 11.48 -24.05 -18.62
N LEU A 122 12.40 -23.39 -17.92
CA LEU A 122 13.83 -23.45 -18.25
C LEU A 122 14.40 -24.86 -18.06
N ILE A 123 14.04 -25.54 -16.96
CA ILE A 123 14.46 -26.92 -16.70
C ILE A 123 13.90 -27.87 -17.76
N ASP A 124 12.61 -27.74 -18.13
CA ASP A 124 11.97 -28.57 -19.15
C ASP A 124 12.61 -28.39 -20.53
N SER A 125 12.90 -27.14 -20.92
CA SER A 125 13.63 -26.83 -22.15
C SER A 125 15.03 -27.44 -22.15
N HIS A 126 15.73 -27.37 -21.02
CA HIS A 126 17.06 -27.96 -20.85
C HIS A 126 17.04 -29.50 -20.95
N LEU A 127 16.11 -30.15 -20.25
CA LEU A 127 15.92 -31.61 -20.32
C LEU A 127 15.54 -32.06 -21.72
N ARG A 128 14.66 -31.32 -22.41
CA ARG A 128 14.31 -31.59 -23.81
C ARG A 128 15.52 -31.47 -24.73
N SER A 129 16.40 -30.51 -24.48
CA SER A 129 17.66 -30.37 -25.22
C SER A 129 18.66 -31.48 -24.90
N LEU A 130 18.69 -32.00 -23.66
CA LEU A 130 19.56 -33.12 -23.27
C LEU A 130 19.08 -34.45 -23.85
N LEU A 131 17.76 -34.68 -23.89
CA LEU A 131 17.16 -35.87 -24.51
C LEU A 131 17.27 -35.87 -26.04
N ALA A 132 17.51 -34.72 -26.65
CA ALA A 132 17.93 -34.61 -28.04
C ALA A 132 19.37 -35.13 -28.28
N SER A 133 19.97 -35.90 -27.37
CA SER A 133 21.24 -36.62 -27.58
C SER A 133 21.14 -37.81 -28.56
N HIS A 134 20.28 -37.71 -29.58
CA HIS A 134 20.28 -38.49 -30.81
C HIS A 134 20.16 -37.55 -32.03
N LEU A 135 20.84 -36.39 -31.99
CA LEU A 135 20.85 -35.41 -33.09
C LEU A 135 21.60 -35.88 -34.35
N THR A 136 22.26 -37.04 -34.30
CA THR A 136 22.83 -37.71 -35.48
C THR A 136 22.62 -39.21 -35.36
N ASP A 137 21.73 -39.77 -36.17
CA ASP A 137 21.50 -41.22 -36.22
C ASP A 137 22.70 -41.99 -36.81
N VAL A 138 23.57 -41.31 -37.59
CA VAL A 138 24.81 -41.86 -38.13
C VAL A 138 25.88 -40.78 -38.15
N ALA A 139 27.01 -41.01 -37.47
CA ALA A 139 28.19 -40.15 -37.51
C ALA A 139 29.30 -40.85 -38.31
N SER A 140 29.34 -40.68 -39.64
CA SER A 140 30.42 -41.16 -40.51
C SER A 140 30.85 -40.08 -41.49
N SER A 141 32.16 -39.93 -41.68
CA SER A 141 32.77 -39.09 -42.71
C SER A 141 32.92 -39.82 -44.06
N ASP A 142 32.65 -41.12 -44.10
CA ASP A 142 32.72 -41.95 -45.29
C ASP A 142 31.33 -42.07 -45.94
N GLN A 143 31.25 -41.59 -47.19
CA GLN A 143 30.04 -41.63 -48.01
C GLN A 143 29.51 -43.05 -48.24
N HIS A 144 30.36 -44.08 -48.16
CA HIS A 144 29.99 -45.47 -48.37
C HIS A 144 29.24 -46.08 -47.18
N THR A 145 29.25 -45.43 -46.01
CA THR A 145 28.46 -45.84 -44.83
C THR A 145 27.07 -45.19 -44.78
N VAL A 146 26.92 -43.97 -45.30
CA VAL A 146 25.69 -43.17 -45.15
C VAL A 146 24.64 -43.52 -46.21
N LYS A 147 25.05 -43.81 -47.46
CA LYS A 147 24.12 -44.14 -48.56
C LYS A 147 23.30 -45.42 -48.32
N PRO A 148 23.89 -46.55 -47.90
CA PRO A 148 23.12 -47.77 -47.61
C PRO A 148 22.18 -47.61 -46.41
N TRP A 149 22.53 -46.78 -45.42
CA TRP A 149 21.67 -46.53 -44.26
C TRP A 149 20.34 -45.86 -44.61
N PHE A 150 20.32 -45.07 -45.69
CA PHE A 150 19.10 -44.46 -46.22
C PHE A 150 18.22 -45.42 -47.03
N ALA A 151 18.74 -46.59 -47.43
CA ALA A 151 17.98 -47.57 -48.21
C ALA A 151 16.82 -48.13 -47.38
N GLY A 152 15.58 -47.85 -47.81
CA GLY A 152 14.34 -48.28 -47.15
C GLY A 152 13.68 -47.25 -46.22
N LYS A 153 14.31 -46.09 -45.95
CA LYS A 153 13.71 -45.02 -45.12
C LYS A 153 13.24 -43.78 -45.91
N SER A 154 13.73 -43.56 -47.13
CA SER A 154 13.24 -42.49 -48.00
C SER A 154 13.49 -42.78 -49.48
N ASP A 155 12.52 -42.44 -50.35
CA ASP A 155 12.59 -42.68 -51.80
C ASP A 155 13.46 -41.67 -52.57
N LEU A 156 14.11 -40.75 -51.87
CA LEU A 156 15.01 -39.74 -52.41
C LEU A 156 16.36 -39.80 -51.68
N ALA A 157 17.41 -40.20 -52.40
CA ALA A 157 18.78 -40.20 -51.88
C ALA A 157 19.42 -38.82 -52.13
N PRO A 158 19.71 -38.02 -51.08
CA PRO A 158 20.40 -36.75 -51.27
C PRO A 158 21.83 -36.99 -51.81
N PRO A 159 22.36 -36.09 -52.68
CA PRO A 159 23.72 -36.21 -53.15
C PRO A 159 24.70 -36.07 -51.97
N ALA A 160 25.36 -37.16 -51.61
CA ALA A 160 26.40 -37.17 -50.59
C ALA A 160 27.68 -36.53 -51.16
N VAL A 161 28.15 -35.46 -50.53
CA VAL A 161 29.44 -34.83 -50.83
C VAL A 161 30.52 -35.52 -49.99
N ASP A 162 31.60 -35.94 -50.62
CA ASP A 162 32.76 -36.50 -49.91
C ASP A 162 33.51 -35.41 -49.16
N LEU A 163 33.63 -35.53 -47.84
CA LEU A 163 34.38 -34.61 -46.99
C LEU A 163 35.66 -35.26 -46.41
N ALA A 164 36.00 -36.49 -46.81
CA ALA A 164 37.17 -37.20 -46.29
C ALA A 164 38.49 -36.47 -46.59
N GLY A 165 38.55 -35.70 -47.69
CA GLY A 165 39.72 -34.91 -48.08
C GLY A 165 40.01 -33.67 -47.23
N GLU A 166 39.04 -33.19 -46.43
CA GLU A 166 39.20 -31.94 -45.66
C GLU A 166 39.35 -32.14 -44.14
N GLY A 167 39.44 -33.38 -43.67
CA GLY A 167 39.72 -33.69 -42.26
C GLY A 167 38.67 -33.18 -41.26
N ARG A 168 37.43 -32.94 -41.70
CA ARG A 168 36.32 -32.47 -40.85
C ARG A 168 35.08 -33.34 -41.04
N PRO A 169 34.42 -33.81 -39.96
CA PRO A 169 33.21 -34.60 -40.10
C PRO A 169 32.02 -33.73 -40.57
N ALA A 170 31.34 -34.16 -41.63
CA ALA A 170 30.08 -33.56 -42.09
C ALA A 170 28.99 -33.71 -41.01
N ARG A 171 28.26 -32.62 -40.71
CA ARG A 171 27.05 -32.70 -39.87
C ARG A 171 25.88 -32.09 -40.62
N CYS A 172 24.90 -32.92 -40.97
CA CYS A 172 23.63 -32.47 -41.55
C CYS A 172 22.57 -32.46 -40.45
N HIS A 173 21.85 -31.34 -40.29
CA HIS A 173 20.67 -31.23 -39.41
C HIS A 173 19.42 -31.10 -40.26
N CYS A 174 18.42 -31.96 -40.05
CA CYS A 174 17.06 -31.73 -40.51
C CYS A 174 16.23 -31.25 -39.31
N ARG A 175 15.69 -30.02 -39.39
CA ARG A 175 14.81 -29.45 -38.37
C ARG A 175 13.36 -29.71 -38.79
N GLU A 176 12.63 -30.50 -38.01
CA GLU A 176 11.19 -30.69 -38.22
C GLU A 176 10.44 -29.44 -37.73
N ALA A 177 9.79 -28.72 -38.64
CA ALA A 177 8.97 -27.56 -38.30
C ALA A 177 7.64 -28.04 -37.70
N ASN A 178 7.48 -27.91 -36.38
CA ASN A 178 6.22 -28.19 -35.70
C ASN A 178 5.25 -27.00 -35.88
N SER A 179 4.44 -27.03 -36.93
CA SER A 179 3.31 -26.10 -37.10
C SER A 179 2.04 -26.74 -36.54
N ARG A 180 1.52 -26.20 -35.43
CA ARG A 180 0.14 -26.42 -34.99
C ARG A 180 -0.84 -25.82 -36.01
N ALA A 181 -1.11 -26.52 -37.12
CA ALA A 181 -2.23 -26.24 -38.02
C ALA A 181 -2.55 -27.49 -38.85
N ARG A 182 -3.80 -27.98 -38.74
CA ARG A 182 -4.32 -29.09 -39.55
C ARG A 182 -4.61 -28.60 -40.97
N LEU A 183 -3.80 -28.96 -41.96
CA LEU A 183 -4.17 -29.01 -43.39
C LEU A 183 -3.32 -30.07 -44.13
N PRO A 184 -3.82 -30.75 -45.18
CA PRO A 184 -3.10 -31.79 -45.90
C PRO A 184 -2.52 -31.26 -47.23
N ALA A 185 -1.19 -31.05 -47.32
CA ALA A 185 -0.45 -30.86 -48.59
C ALA A 185 1.08 -30.80 -48.33
N PRO A 186 1.93 -31.14 -49.32
CA PRO A 186 3.29 -31.63 -49.06
C PRO A 186 4.24 -30.53 -48.58
N ARG A 187 5.02 -30.90 -47.57
CA ARG A 187 6.07 -30.08 -46.95
C ARG A 187 7.19 -29.81 -47.95
N ALA A 188 7.08 -28.72 -48.69
CA ALA A 188 8.20 -28.18 -49.47
C ALA A 188 9.20 -27.51 -48.52
N CYS A 189 10.33 -28.17 -48.27
CA CYS A 189 11.47 -27.56 -47.59
C CYS A 189 12.22 -26.68 -48.60
N HIS A 190 11.78 -25.43 -48.74
CA HIS A 190 12.51 -24.46 -49.56
C HIS A 190 13.71 -23.91 -48.76
N GLN A 191 14.90 -24.21 -49.27
CA GLN A 191 16.08 -23.33 -49.28
C GLN A 191 17.06 -23.37 -48.09
N ARG A 192 18.11 -24.18 -48.32
CA ARG A 192 19.55 -23.90 -48.11
C ARG A 192 19.93 -22.98 -46.94
N LEU A 193 20.42 -23.58 -45.87
CA LEU A 193 21.50 -23.03 -45.04
C LEU A 193 22.29 -24.20 -44.41
N CYS A 194 23.25 -24.75 -45.17
CA CYS A 194 24.36 -25.50 -44.58
C CYS A 194 25.39 -24.47 -44.09
N LEU A 195 25.21 -23.95 -42.87
CA LEU A 195 26.26 -23.15 -42.25
C LEU A 195 27.37 -24.09 -41.79
N ALA A 196 28.54 -23.98 -42.42
CA ALA A 196 29.78 -24.47 -41.84
C ALA A 196 29.93 -23.84 -40.46
N GLY A 197 29.95 -24.66 -39.41
CA GLY A 197 30.09 -24.19 -38.04
C GLY A 197 31.43 -23.49 -37.84
N VAL A 198 31.46 -22.16 -37.93
CA VAL A 198 32.56 -21.34 -37.41
C VAL A 198 32.36 -21.24 -35.89
N THR A 199 32.92 -22.17 -35.14
CA THR A 199 33.09 -22.01 -33.69
C THR A 199 34.26 -21.07 -33.45
N ARG A 200 33.99 -19.77 -33.30
CA ARG A 200 35.00 -18.78 -32.89
C ARG A 200 35.38 -19.05 -31.43
N ARG A 201 36.48 -19.78 -31.22
CA ARG A 201 37.07 -20.04 -29.90
C ARG A 201 37.67 -18.75 -29.35
N SER A 202 37.23 -18.40 -28.15
CA SER A 202 37.60 -17.27 -27.30
C SER A 202 39.11 -17.22 -26.96
N ARG A 203 39.70 -16.01 -26.99
CA ARG A 203 40.85 -15.65 -26.15
C ARG A 203 40.44 -14.49 -25.26
N LEU A 204 40.09 -14.80 -24.02
CA LEU A 204 40.09 -13.86 -22.89
C LEU A 204 41.09 -14.43 -21.89
N HIS A 205 42.33 -13.92 -21.89
CA HIS A 205 43.20 -13.99 -20.73
C HIS A 205 43.08 -12.63 -20.05
N ALA A 206 42.36 -12.59 -18.93
CA ALA A 206 42.37 -11.48 -17.99
C ALA A 206 42.96 -12.02 -16.67
N GLU A 207 44.00 -11.35 -16.23
CA GLU A 207 44.84 -11.60 -15.06
C GLU A 207 44.12 -11.11 -13.78
N PRO A 208 44.15 -11.84 -12.65
CA PRO A 208 43.65 -11.32 -11.38
C PRO A 208 44.75 -10.64 -10.54
N PRO A 209 44.39 -9.69 -9.65
CA PRO A 209 45.32 -8.80 -8.97
C PRO A 209 46.03 -9.48 -7.79
N ARG A 210 47.29 -9.10 -7.55
CA ARG A 210 47.97 -9.29 -6.25
C ARG A 210 48.20 -7.92 -5.61
N LEU A 211 47.79 -7.82 -4.35
CA LEU A 211 48.19 -6.78 -3.41
C LEU A 211 49.69 -6.86 -3.12
#